data_AF-A0A2M8CSE7-F1
#
_entry.id   AF-A0A2M8CSE7-F1
#
_cell.length_a   1.000
_cell.length_b   1.000
_cell.length_c   1.000
_cell.angle_alpha   90.00
_cell.angle_beta   90.00
_cell.angle_gamma   90.00
#
_symmetry.space_group_name_H-M   'P 1'
#
loop_
_entity.id
_entity.type
_entity.pdbx_description
1 polymer ?
#
loop_
_entity_poly.entity_id
_entity_poly.type
_entity_poly.pdbx_seq_one_letter_code
_entity_poly.pdbx_strand_id
1 'polypeptide(L)'
;MSKRTSTAKSATAPNWEQIFQAGQNQTLLLTLEVHSALEAIDLRQSPDPQTALTGWQNSAPEALLWAEGDEHKTLPGALNRQKLSRAATLLIWTTPPDGETLRQALETVQPRRVVILGQAPAAPEAGQFLRLLAGKINFVLRQKNGQTSLGELAAACAQTETAIRWGVKWLEAGGQLS
;
A
#
# COMPACT_ATOMS: atom_id res chain seq x y z
N MET A 1 72.55 -53.01 -9.78
CA MET A 1 73.40 -51.80 -9.74
C MET A 1 73.00 -50.89 -10.88
N SER A 2 72.87 -49.59 -10.57
CA SER A 2 72.98 -48.38 -11.41
C SER A 2 73.08 -48.50 -12.93
N LYS A 3 72.60 -47.57 -13.75
CA LYS A 3 71.82 -46.32 -13.64
C LYS A 3 71.61 -45.94 -15.12
N ARG A 4 70.40 -45.56 -15.54
CA ARG A 4 70.22 -44.81 -16.79
C ARG A 4 69.88 -43.37 -16.42
N THR A 5 70.62 -42.43 -16.97
CA THR A 5 70.24 -41.02 -17.06
C THR A 5 70.21 -40.65 -18.53
N SER A 6 69.03 -40.33 -19.07
CA SER A 6 68.86 -39.36 -20.16
C SER A 6 67.37 -39.07 -20.44
N THR A 7 67.00 -37.79 -20.26
CA THR A 7 66.12 -36.94 -21.11
C THR A 7 64.74 -37.40 -21.58
N ALA A 8 63.70 -36.68 -21.11
CA ALA A 8 62.52 -36.22 -21.86
C ALA A 8 61.93 -35.03 -21.05
N LYS A 9 61.94 -33.76 -21.47
CA LYS A 9 61.31 -33.05 -22.61
C LYS A 9 59.77 -32.86 -22.46
N SER A 10 59.44 -31.64 -22.02
CA SER A 10 58.26 -30.80 -22.29
C SER A 10 56.83 -31.30 -21.96
N ALA A 11 56.25 -30.68 -20.94
CA ALA A 11 54.85 -30.23 -20.96
C ALA A 11 54.82 -28.81 -20.36
N THR A 12 54.42 -27.82 -21.15
CA THR A 12 54.34 -26.41 -20.75
C THR A 12 53.23 -26.25 -19.72
N ALA A 13 53.57 -25.82 -18.50
CA ALA A 13 52.58 -25.51 -17.47
C ALA A 13 51.73 -24.30 -17.90
N PRO A 14 50.42 -24.27 -17.61
CA PRO A 14 49.59 -23.12 -17.94
C PRO A 14 50.09 -21.88 -17.22
N ASN A 15 50.17 -20.77 -17.97
CA ASN A 15 50.51 -19.46 -17.45
C ASN A 15 49.40 -19.00 -16.47
N TRP A 16 49.62 -19.23 -15.18
CA TRP A 16 48.67 -18.98 -14.10
C TRP A 16 48.35 -17.48 -13.91
N GLU A 17 49.17 -16.58 -14.49
CA GLU A 17 48.94 -15.14 -14.47
C GLU A 17 47.80 -14.71 -15.42
N GLN A 18 47.49 -15.50 -16.46
CA GLN A 18 46.37 -15.19 -17.37
C GLN A 18 45.00 -15.64 -16.82
N ILE A 19 44.97 -16.66 -15.96
CA ILE A 19 43.72 -17.17 -15.35
C ILE A 19 43.18 -16.20 -14.28
N PHE A 20 44.05 -15.43 -13.63
CA PHE A 20 43.62 -14.45 -12.62
C PHE A 20 43.09 -13.12 -13.20
N GLN A 21 43.32 -12.84 -14.48
CA GLN A 21 42.87 -11.60 -15.13
C GLN A 21 41.52 -11.74 -15.86
N ALA A 22 40.95 -12.95 -15.95
CA ALA A 22 39.64 -13.18 -16.58
C ALA A 22 38.45 -13.08 -15.58
N GLY A 23 38.72 -12.79 -14.30
CA GLY A 23 37.70 -12.79 -13.23
C GLY A 23 37.42 -11.42 -12.59
N GLN A 24 38.01 -10.32 -13.08
CA GLN A 24 37.93 -9.02 -12.39
C GLN A 24 37.41 -7.88 -13.28
N ASN A 25 36.30 -8.09 -13.99
CA ASN A 25 35.50 -6.97 -14.49
C ASN A 25 34.04 -7.35 -14.77
N GLN A 26 33.39 -7.92 -13.77
CA GLN A 26 31.95 -7.69 -13.60
C GLN A 26 31.77 -6.97 -12.28
N THR A 27 32.03 -5.65 -12.32
CA THR A 27 31.36 -4.73 -11.40
C THR A 27 29.87 -4.89 -11.68
N LEU A 28 29.23 -5.80 -10.96
CA LEU A 28 27.80 -5.73 -10.71
C LEU A 28 27.60 -4.37 -10.05
N LEU A 29 27.28 -3.36 -10.87
CA LEU A 29 26.56 -2.20 -10.40
C LEU A 29 25.21 -2.74 -9.91
N LEU A 30 25.20 -3.27 -8.69
CA LEU A 30 24.06 -3.16 -7.82
C LEU A 30 23.84 -1.65 -7.74
N THR A 31 23.02 -1.12 -8.63
CA THR A 31 22.26 0.09 -8.38
C THR A 31 21.58 -0.17 -7.05
N LEU A 32 22.24 0.24 -5.97
CA LEU A 32 21.58 0.56 -4.73
C LEU A 32 20.64 1.68 -5.13
N GLU A 33 19.44 1.31 -5.55
CA GLU A 33 18.32 2.23 -5.51
C GLU A 33 18.28 2.69 -4.05
N VAL A 34 18.77 3.91 -3.83
CA VAL A 34 18.59 4.63 -2.58
C VAL A 34 17.08 4.75 -2.47
N HIS A 35 16.45 3.78 -1.82
CA HIS A 35 15.07 3.89 -1.40
C HIS A 35 15.11 5.08 -0.46
N SER A 36 14.65 6.25 -0.91
CA SER A 36 14.50 7.41 -0.04
C SER A 36 13.70 6.91 1.15
N ALA A 37 14.31 6.88 2.33
CA ALA A 37 13.66 6.34 3.52
C ALA A 37 12.32 7.06 3.69
N LEU A 38 11.22 6.29 3.65
CA LEU A 38 9.88 6.82 3.85
C LEU A 38 9.83 7.49 5.22
N GLU A 39 9.58 8.79 5.27
CA GLU A 39 9.39 9.52 6.52
C GLU A 39 8.00 9.21 7.06
N ALA A 40 7.89 8.58 8.22
CA ALA A 40 6.62 8.27 8.87
C ALA A 40 6.43 9.12 10.13
N ILE A 41 5.36 9.91 10.16
CA ILE A 41 4.97 10.76 11.29
C ILE A 41 3.69 10.18 11.90
N ASP A 42 3.78 9.73 13.15
CA ASP A 42 2.65 9.12 13.87
C ASP A 42 1.94 10.16 14.76
N LEU A 43 0.71 10.50 14.41
CA LEU A 43 -0.16 11.44 15.12
C LEU A 43 -1.43 10.75 15.63
N ARG A 44 -1.46 9.41 15.73
CA ARG A 44 -2.63 8.65 16.20
C ARG A 44 -3.04 8.98 17.64
N GLN A 45 -2.12 9.51 18.43
CA GLN A 45 -2.34 9.94 19.82
C GLN A 45 -2.49 11.47 19.94
N SER A 46 -2.69 12.18 18.82
CA SER A 46 -2.95 13.62 18.86
C SER A 46 -4.23 13.88 19.65
N PRO A 47 -4.22 14.78 20.65
CA PRO A 47 -5.43 15.13 21.40
C PRO A 47 -6.48 15.84 20.53
N ASP A 48 -6.04 16.46 19.43
CA ASP A 48 -6.91 17.08 18.43
C ASP A 48 -6.43 16.71 17.01
N PRO A 49 -6.95 15.62 16.43
CA PRO A 49 -6.56 15.20 15.08
C PRO A 49 -7.05 16.17 14.00
N GLN A 50 -8.13 16.91 14.23
CA GLN A 50 -8.67 17.85 13.24
C GLN A 50 -7.80 19.09 13.10
N THR A 51 -7.33 19.63 14.22
CA THR A 51 -6.36 20.74 14.23
C THR A 51 -5.04 20.30 13.61
N ALA A 52 -4.57 19.08 13.93
CA ALA A 52 -3.37 18.51 13.31
C ALA A 52 -3.52 18.37 11.79
N LEU A 53 -4.65 17.84 11.30
CA LEU A 53 -4.95 17.73 9.88
C LEU A 53 -4.92 19.11 9.19
N THR A 54 -5.59 20.10 9.78
CA THR A 54 -5.65 21.47 9.24
C THR A 54 -4.26 22.08 9.14
N GLY A 55 -3.40 21.87 10.14
CA GLY A 55 -2.00 22.30 10.11
C GLY A 55 -1.22 21.68 8.94
N TRP A 56 -1.44 20.40 8.64
CA TRP A 56 -0.82 19.74 7.49
C TRP A 56 -1.38 20.22 6.16
N GLN A 57 -2.70 20.39 6.03
CA GLN A 57 -3.32 20.92 4.82
C GLN A 57 -2.85 22.34 4.50
N ASN A 58 -2.59 23.17 5.52
CA ASN A 58 -2.08 24.53 5.34
C ASN A 58 -0.58 24.56 4.99
N SER A 59 0.23 23.67 5.57
CA SER A 59 1.68 23.64 5.38
C SER A 59 2.14 22.82 4.17
N ALA A 60 1.30 21.90 3.68
CA ALA A 60 1.52 21.07 2.51
C ALA A 60 0.21 20.94 1.71
N PRO A 61 -0.23 21.99 0.99
CA PRO A 61 -1.49 21.98 0.24
C PRO A 61 -1.56 20.95 -0.89
N GLU A 62 -0.40 20.45 -1.35
CA GLU A 62 -0.28 19.35 -2.32
C GLU A 62 -0.34 17.95 -1.69
N ALA A 63 -0.44 17.85 -0.35
CA ALA A 63 -0.55 16.58 0.33
C ALA A 63 -1.88 15.88 -0.02
N LEU A 64 -1.80 14.58 -0.26
CA LEU A 64 -2.98 13.78 -0.53
C LEU A 64 -3.60 13.33 0.78
N LEU A 65 -4.86 13.70 1.01
CA LEU A 65 -5.64 13.25 2.17
C LEU A 65 -6.41 11.96 1.83
N TRP A 66 -6.01 10.85 2.43
CA TRP A 66 -6.72 9.57 2.34
C TRP A 66 -7.69 9.42 3.51
N ALA A 67 -8.99 9.35 3.20
CA ALA A 67 -10.04 8.99 4.14
C ALA A 67 -10.99 7.97 3.50
N GLU A 68 -11.47 7.02 4.28
CA GLU A 68 -12.45 6.02 3.83
C GLU A 68 -13.85 6.36 4.36
N GLY A 69 -14.84 5.50 4.13
CA GLY A 69 -16.16 5.69 4.74
C GLY A 69 -16.90 6.89 4.17
N ASP A 70 -17.61 7.65 5.02
CA ASP A 70 -18.21 8.92 4.61
C ASP A 70 -17.28 10.12 4.89
N GLU A 71 -16.16 9.88 5.57
CA GLU A 71 -15.15 10.89 5.91
C GLU A 71 -14.53 11.49 4.64
N HIS A 72 -14.40 10.72 3.55
CA HIS A 72 -13.97 11.26 2.25
C HIS A 72 -14.91 12.30 1.64
N LYS A 73 -16.15 12.43 2.15
CA LYS A 73 -17.12 13.44 1.72
C LYS A 73 -17.20 14.61 2.68
N THR A 74 -16.90 14.40 3.96
CA THR A 74 -17.01 15.43 4.99
C THR A 74 -15.71 16.20 5.18
N LEU A 75 -14.56 15.58 4.90
CA LEU A 75 -13.26 16.23 4.95
C LEU A 75 -12.92 16.91 3.61
N PRO A 76 -12.66 18.23 3.60
CA PRO A 76 -12.28 18.93 2.38
C PRO A 76 -11.04 18.32 1.72
N GLY A 77 -11.14 18.01 0.43
CA GLY A 77 -10.04 17.46 -0.36
C GLY A 77 -9.70 15.99 -0.08
N ALA A 78 -10.46 15.29 0.76
CA ALA A 78 -10.23 13.89 1.03
C ALA A 78 -10.61 12.98 -0.15
N LEU A 79 -9.82 11.93 -0.34
CA LEU A 79 -10.00 10.90 -1.36
C LEU A 79 -10.05 9.53 -0.68
N ASN A 80 -10.87 8.64 -1.21
CA ASN A 80 -10.85 7.23 -0.81
C ASN A 80 -9.82 6.44 -1.64
N ARG A 81 -9.57 5.18 -1.28
CA ARG A 81 -8.55 4.35 -1.95
C ARG A 81 -8.69 4.26 -3.46
N GLN A 82 -9.92 4.37 -4.00
CA GLN A 82 -10.20 4.24 -5.44
C GLN A 82 -9.76 5.49 -6.23
N LYS A 83 -9.48 6.60 -5.55
CA LYS A 83 -9.12 7.88 -6.16
C LYS A 83 -7.72 8.36 -5.79
N LEU A 84 -6.93 7.52 -5.11
CA LEU A 84 -5.55 7.87 -4.76
C LEU A 84 -4.71 8.04 -6.04
N SER A 85 -3.78 8.98 -5.98
CA SER A 85 -2.84 9.28 -7.04
C SER A 85 -1.46 9.56 -6.44
N ARG A 86 -0.44 9.69 -7.28
CA ARG A 86 0.91 10.04 -6.81
C ARG A 86 0.92 11.35 -6.03
N ALA A 87 1.61 11.36 -4.89
CA ALA A 87 1.85 12.57 -4.10
C ALA A 87 3.10 12.40 -3.23
N ALA A 88 3.82 13.50 -2.95
CA ALA A 88 5.01 13.45 -2.11
C ALA A 88 4.68 13.19 -0.63
N THR A 89 3.51 13.66 -0.18
CA THR A 89 3.00 13.51 1.19
C THR A 89 1.63 12.85 1.16
N LEU A 90 1.45 11.79 1.95
CA LEU A 90 0.19 11.10 2.18
C LEU A 90 -0.27 11.30 3.62
N LEU A 91 -1.43 11.93 3.82
CA LEU A 91 -2.10 12.03 5.10
C LEU A 91 -3.10 10.88 5.21
N ILE A 92 -2.94 9.99 6.18
CA ILE A 92 -3.82 8.85 6.41
C ILE A 92 -4.77 9.21 7.56
N TRP A 93 -5.99 9.62 7.21
CA TRP A 93 -7.01 9.97 8.18
C TRP A 93 -7.67 8.72 8.76
N THR A 94 -8.25 7.86 7.93
CA THR A 94 -8.94 6.65 8.40
C THR A 94 -7.95 5.50 8.52
N THR A 95 -8.03 4.73 9.59
CA THR A 95 -7.24 3.50 9.74
C THR A 95 -7.59 2.52 8.60
N PRO A 96 -6.62 2.08 7.78
CA PRO A 96 -6.86 1.11 6.73
C PRO A 96 -7.41 -0.21 7.31
N PRO A 97 -8.32 -0.90 6.61
CA PRO A 97 -8.97 -2.11 7.14
C PRO A 97 -8.00 -3.30 7.27
N ASP A 98 -6.90 -3.30 6.51
CA ASP A 98 -5.83 -4.29 6.59
C ASP A 98 -4.50 -3.73 6.06
N GLY A 99 -3.42 -4.50 6.28
CA GLY A 99 -2.07 -4.12 5.82
C GLY A 99 -1.93 -4.16 4.30
N GLU A 100 -2.73 -4.98 3.61
CA GLU A 100 -2.71 -5.09 2.16
C GLU A 100 -3.29 -3.84 1.49
N THR A 101 -4.39 -3.29 2.02
CA THR A 101 -4.96 -2.02 1.59
C THR A 101 -3.96 -0.89 1.81
N LEU A 102 -3.29 -0.86 2.96
CA LEU A 102 -2.24 0.13 3.23
C LEU A 102 -1.09 0.02 2.21
N ARG A 103 -0.62 -1.20 1.93
CA ARG A 103 0.44 -1.45 0.94
C ARG A 103 0.04 -0.93 -0.44
N GLN A 104 -1.15 -1.26 -0.91
CA GLN A 104 -1.67 -0.80 -2.21
C GLN A 104 -1.79 0.73 -2.28
N ALA A 105 -2.22 1.37 -1.20
CA ALA A 105 -2.26 2.84 -1.12
C ALA A 105 -0.85 3.44 -1.22
N LEU A 106 0.13 2.88 -0.50
CA LEU A 106 1.53 3.33 -0.55
C LEU A 106 2.15 3.12 -1.95
N GLU A 107 1.82 2.02 -2.63
CA GLU A 107 2.30 1.74 -3.99
C GLU A 107 1.69 2.67 -5.04
N THR A 108 0.43 3.05 -4.86
CA THR A 108 -0.28 3.99 -5.74
C THR A 108 0.24 5.41 -5.55
N VAL A 109 0.41 5.84 -4.30
CA VAL A 109 0.78 7.22 -3.97
C VAL A 109 2.29 7.45 -4.10
N GLN A 110 3.10 6.43 -3.81
CA GLN A 110 4.56 6.48 -3.74
C GLN A 110 5.07 7.70 -2.96
N PRO A 111 4.62 7.87 -1.70
CA PRO A 111 4.98 9.04 -0.92
C PRO A 111 6.43 8.99 -0.47
N ARG A 112 7.01 10.17 -0.24
CA ARG A 112 8.25 10.33 0.53
C ARG A 112 7.96 10.53 2.01
N ARG A 113 6.75 11.01 2.34
CA ARG A 113 6.27 11.23 3.71
C ARG A 113 4.86 10.67 3.90
N VAL A 114 4.63 9.99 5.01
CA VAL A 114 3.32 9.55 5.48
C VAL A 114 3.04 10.16 6.84
N VAL A 115 1.87 10.78 7.01
CA VAL A 115 1.38 11.30 8.29
C VAL A 115 0.16 10.49 8.69
N ILE A 116 0.19 9.87 9.86
CA ILE A 116 -0.83 8.92 10.31
C ILE A 116 -1.67 9.56 11.40
N LEU A 117 -2.94 9.89 11.10
CA LEU A 117 -3.92 10.32 12.10
C LEU A 117 -4.79 9.16 12.58
N GLY A 118 -5.04 8.16 11.73
CA GLY A 118 -5.54 6.84 12.11
C GLY A 118 -6.84 6.82 12.90
N GLN A 119 -7.83 7.64 12.52
CA GLN A 119 -9.17 7.60 13.08
C GLN A 119 -9.84 6.25 12.81
N ALA A 120 -10.59 5.76 13.79
CA ALA A 120 -11.34 4.52 13.65
C ALA A 120 -12.43 4.67 12.56
N PRO A 121 -12.71 3.64 11.76
CA PRO A 121 -13.81 3.68 10.82
C PRO A 121 -15.15 3.77 11.55
N ALA A 122 -16.15 4.39 10.93
CA ALA A 122 -17.47 4.63 11.52
C ALA A 122 -18.26 3.37 11.94
N ALA A 123 -17.93 2.20 11.38
CA ALA A 123 -18.62 0.94 11.65
C ALA A 123 -17.63 -0.20 11.99
N PRO A 124 -17.05 -0.19 13.19
CA PRO A 124 -16.03 -1.17 13.59
C PRO A 124 -16.62 -2.56 13.91
N GLU A 125 -17.91 -2.65 14.22
CA GLU A 125 -18.58 -3.89 14.59
C GLU A 125 -19.39 -4.50 13.44
N ALA A 126 -19.49 -5.83 13.40
CA ALA A 126 -20.17 -6.57 12.33
C ALA A 126 -21.62 -6.11 12.08
N GLY A 127 -22.41 -5.90 13.14
CA GLY A 127 -23.80 -5.44 13.00
C GLY A 127 -23.91 -4.01 12.45
N GLN A 128 -22.99 -3.13 12.83
CA GLN A 128 -22.92 -1.76 12.32
C GLN A 128 -22.49 -1.76 10.86
N PHE A 129 -21.49 -2.58 10.53
CA PHE A 129 -21.02 -2.80 9.16
C PHE A 129 -22.14 -3.28 8.24
N LEU A 130 -22.90 -4.31 8.62
CA LEU A 130 -23.99 -4.85 7.79
C LEU A 130 -25.09 -3.81 7.54
N ARG A 131 -25.43 -3.00 8.56
CA ARG A 131 -26.38 -1.89 8.38
C ARG A 131 -25.84 -0.82 7.43
N LEU A 132 -24.58 -0.44 7.57
CA LEU A 132 -23.92 0.50 6.66
C LEU A 132 -23.91 -0.04 5.23
N LEU A 133 -23.52 -1.30 5.04
CA LEU A 133 -23.46 -1.96 3.74
C LEU A 133 -24.83 -2.01 3.06
N ALA A 134 -25.88 -2.43 3.79
CA ALA A 134 -27.25 -2.42 3.27
C ALA A 134 -27.67 -1.01 2.84
N GLY A 135 -27.31 0.02 3.62
CA GLY A 135 -27.53 1.42 3.26
C GLY A 135 -26.82 1.82 1.96
N LYS A 136 -25.54 1.46 1.79
CA LYS A 136 -24.78 1.75 0.56
C LYS A 136 -25.32 1.00 -0.65
N ILE A 137 -25.73 -0.26 -0.51
CA ILE A 137 -26.36 -1.05 -1.59
C ILE A 137 -27.69 -0.42 -2.02
N ASN A 138 -28.55 -0.06 -1.06
CA ASN A 138 -29.80 0.65 -1.35
C ASN A 138 -29.57 1.98 -2.08
N PHE A 139 -28.52 2.71 -1.71
CA PHE A 139 -28.11 3.91 -2.43
C PHE A 139 -27.69 3.59 -3.87
N VAL A 140 -26.87 2.56 -4.09
CA VAL A 140 -26.43 2.13 -5.43
C VAL A 140 -27.62 1.75 -6.31
N LEU A 141 -28.58 0.98 -5.79
CA LEU A 141 -29.79 0.59 -6.51
C LEU A 141 -30.61 1.81 -6.96
N ARG A 142 -30.73 2.81 -6.09
CA ARG A 142 -31.54 4.01 -6.34
C ARG A 142 -30.84 5.08 -7.19
N GLN A 143 -29.53 5.22 -7.04
CA GLN A 143 -28.79 6.40 -7.52
C GLN A 143 -27.68 6.07 -8.53
N LYS A 144 -27.31 4.80 -8.69
CA LYS A 144 -26.26 4.33 -9.61
C LYS A 144 -26.75 3.24 -10.56
N ASN A 145 -28.05 3.18 -10.85
CA ASN A 145 -28.66 2.14 -11.70
C ASN A 145 -28.31 0.71 -11.27
N GLY A 146 -28.10 0.50 -9.96
CA GLY A 146 -27.71 -0.81 -9.42
C GLY A 146 -26.28 -1.25 -9.76
N GLN A 147 -25.44 -0.39 -10.32
CA GLN A 147 -24.08 -0.75 -10.73
C GLN A 147 -23.04 -0.22 -9.74
N THR A 148 -22.20 -1.11 -9.23
CA THR A 148 -21.04 -0.78 -8.39
C THR A 148 -20.00 -1.90 -8.44
N SER A 149 -18.79 -1.64 -7.95
CA SER A 149 -17.75 -2.65 -7.74
C SER A 149 -17.55 -3.00 -6.26
N LEU A 150 -16.88 -4.11 -5.99
CA LEU A 150 -16.46 -4.45 -4.63
C LEU A 150 -15.52 -3.40 -4.04
N GLY A 151 -14.60 -2.85 -4.84
CA GLY A 151 -13.68 -1.80 -4.42
C GLY A 151 -14.39 -0.50 -4.03
N GLU A 152 -15.43 -0.10 -4.76
CA GLU A 152 -16.25 1.07 -4.41
C GLU A 152 -17.00 0.88 -3.08
N LEU A 153 -17.61 -0.29 -2.87
CA LEU A 153 -18.29 -0.62 -1.62
C LEU A 153 -17.30 -0.76 -0.46
N ALA A 154 -16.13 -1.37 -0.69
CA ALA A 154 -15.07 -1.53 0.30
C ALA A 154 -14.58 -0.17 0.78
N ALA A 155 -14.36 0.76 -0.15
CA ALA A 155 -13.99 2.12 0.17
C ALA A 155 -15.10 2.85 0.95
N ALA A 156 -16.34 2.79 0.45
CA ALA A 156 -17.49 3.44 1.08
C ALA A 156 -17.84 2.91 2.48
N CYS A 157 -17.42 1.69 2.81
CA CYS A 157 -17.62 1.07 4.12
C CYS A 157 -16.35 1.09 5.00
N ALA A 158 -15.22 1.58 4.50
CA ALA A 158 -13.92 1.46 5.16
C ALA A 158 -13.56 0.01 5.56
N GLN A 159 -13.86 -0.95 4.66
CA GLN A 159 -13.67 -2.39 4.89
C GLN A 159 -12.87 -3.03 3.74
N THR A 160 -12.59 -4.34 3.86
CA THR A 160 -11.94 -5.13 2.79
C THR A 160 -12.95 -5.63 1.78
N GLU A 161 -12.55 -5.89 0.53
CA GLU A 161 -13.45 -6.48 -0.47
C GLU A 161 -13.98 -7.86 -0.05
N THR A 162 -13.18 -8.63 0.69
CA THR A 162 -13.60 -9.90 1.28
C THR A 162 -14.76 -9.70 2.27
N ALA A 163 -14.65 -8.71 3.16
CA ALA A 163 -15.74 -8.38 4.10
C ALA A 163 -17.00 -7.94 3.35
N ILE A 164 -16.87 -7.11 2.31
CA ILE A 164 -18.01 -6.73 1.45
C ILE A 164 -18.66 -7.96 0.83
N ARG A 165 -17.88 -8.86 0.22
CA ARG A 165 -18.41 -10.06 -0.43
C ARG A 165 -19.21 -10.93 0.55
N TRP A 166 -18.70 -11.13 1.77
CA TRP A 166 -19.41 -11.89 2.79
C TRP A 166 -20.62 -11.16 3.34
N GLY A 167 -20.53 -9.84 3.55
CA GLY A 167 -21.64 -9.01 3.98
C GLY A 167 -22.80 -9.03 2.97
N VAL A 168 -22.51 -8.93 1.67
CA VAL A 168 -23.52 -9.04 0.61
C VAL A 168 -24.20 -10.41 0.67
N LYS A 169 -23.44 -11.50 0.72
CA LYS A 169 -24.00 -12.87 0.82
C LYS A 169 -24.88 -13.05 2.06
N TRP A 170 -24.46 -12.49 3.19
CA TRP A 170 -25.24 -12.54 4.43
C TRP A 170 -26.58 -11.79 4.28
N LEU A 171 -26.54 -10.58 3.73
CA LEU A 171 -27.74 -9.75 3.53
C LEU A 171 -28.70 -10.37 2.50
N GLU A 172 -28.18 -11.03 1.47
CA GLU A 172 -28.98 -11.79 0.50
C GLU A 172 -29.66 -12.98 1.17
N ALA A 173 -28.90 -13.81 1.90
CA ALA A 173 -29.43 -14.99 2.58
C ALA A 173 -30.47 -14.65 3.66
N GLY A 174 -30.33 -13.48 4.32
CA GLY A 174 -31.29 -12.99 5.31
C GLY A 174 -32.48 -12.22 4.72
N GLY A 175 -32.59 -12.11 3.39
CA GLY A 175 -33.69 -11.41 2.71
C GLY A 175 -33.67 -9.89 2.89
N GLN A 176 -32.53 -9.30 3.26
CA GLN A 176 -32.37 -7.85 3.36
C GLN A 176 -32.01 -7.18 2.02
N LEU A 177 -31.65 -7.97 1.00
CA LEU A 177 -31.51 -7.52 -0.39
C LEU A 177 -32.64 -8.17 -1.18
N SER A 178 -33.54 -7.36 -1.74
CA SER A 178 -34.67 -7.80 -2.57
C SER A 178 -34.70 -7.10 -3.92
#